data_AF-A0A392PDA5-F1
#
_entry.id   AF-A0A392PDA5-F1
#
_cell.length_a   1.000
_cell.length_b   1.000
_cell.length_c   1.000
_cell.angle_alpha   90.00
_cell.angle_beta   90.00
_cell.angle_gamma   90.00
#
_symmetry.space_group_name_H-M   'P 1'
#
loop_
_entity.id
_entity.type
_entity.pdbx_description
1 polymer ?
#
loop_
_entity_poly.entity_id
_entity_poly.type
_entity_poly.pdbx_seq_one_letter_code
_entity_poly.pdbx_strand_id
1 'polypeptide(L)'
;MNGSLIFGGLGGGAEDTNFCIAKAFEGALKSIIEADDGLCTENFLTLVAEAAHKSGVLDRLLEVQKLDDVDIEGAIHAYYDITRQQCMVCTELNEDQTKIYAPLHSASLDESLRIVKDYLIAATVKDCSLMICFRPSKKGDSGSLSNNVYLESTKQTFDFKVGSALHF
;
A
#
# COMPACT_ATOMS: atom_id res chain seq x y z
N MET A 1 -9.89 2.37 18.24
CA MET A 1 -11.08 3.19 17.94
C MET A 1 -10.76 4.66 18.17
N ASN A 2 -11.22 5.58 17.32
CA ASN A 2 -10.92 7.01 17.43
C ASN A 2 -9.43 7.31 17.64
N GLY A 3 -8.56 6.70 16.82
CA GLY A 3 -7.10 6.84 16.91
C GLY A 3 -6.40 5.90 17.89
N SER A 4 -7.14 5.15 18.73
CA SER A 4 -6.52 4.11 19.58
C SER A 4 -6.32 2.79 18.84
N LEU A 5 -5.18 2.12 19.05
CA LEU A 5 -4.89 0.79 18.50
C LEU A 5 -5.79 -0.27 19.17
N ILE A 6 -6.45 -1.10 18.35
CA ILE A 6 -7.31 -2.21 18.83
C ILE A 6 -6.93 -3.58 18.25
N PHE A 7 -6.04 -3.60 17.26
CA PHE A 7 -5.53 -4.79 16.59
C PHE A 7 -4.19 -4.47 15.92
N GLY A 8 -3.27 -5.44 15.88
CA GLY A 8 -1.90 -5.25 15.41
C GLY A 8 -0.95 -4.72 16.51
N GLY A 9 0.21 -4.22 16.11
CA GLY A 9 1.26 -3.76 17.03
C GLY A 9 1.82 -2.38 16.66
N LEU A 10 2.48 -1.75 17.63
CA LEU A 10 3.20 -0.50 17.43
C LEU A 10 4.63 -0.80 16.98
N GLY A 11 5.06 -0.20 15.87
CA GLY A 11 6.46 -0.30 15.41
C GLY A 11 6.78 -1.47 14.49
N GLY A 12 5.80 -2.01 13.75
CA GLY A 12 6.04 -2.90 12.60
C GLY A 12 6.06 -4.40 12.88
N GLY A 13 5.80 -4.83 14.12
CA GLY A 13 5.64 -6.23 14.49
C GLY A 13 4.40 -6.45 15.36
N ALA A 14 3.73 -7.59 15.15
CA ALA A 14 2.65 -8.08 16.00
C ALA A 14 2.75 -9.60 16.12
N GLU A 15 2.27 -10.16 17.23
CA GLU A 15 2.11 -11.60 17.37
C GLU A 15 1.04 -12.12 16.40
N ASP A 16 1.13 -13.40 16.04
CA ASP A 16 0.06 -14.08 15.31
C ASP A 16 -1.27 -13.96 16.07
N THR A 17 -2.36 -13.80 15.31
CA THR A 17 -3.69 -13.64 15.90
C THR A 17 -4.15 -14.93 16.56
N ASN A 18 -3.96 -15.02 17.88
CA ASN A 18 -4.48 -16.10 18.71
C ASN A 18 -5.95 -15.88 19.10
N PHE A 19 -6.56 -16.87 19.73
CA PHE A 19 -7.97 -16.82 20.15
C PHE A 19 -8.30 -15.63 21.07
N CYS A 20 -7.39 -15.24 21.96
CA CYS A 20 -7.62 -14.11 22.87
C CYS A 20 -7.62 -12.77 22.11
N ILE A 21 -6.68 -12.59 21.17
CA ILE A 21 -6.60 -11.40 20.31
C ILE A 21 -7.86 -11.30 19.43
N ALA A 22 -8.24 -12.40 18.78
CA ALA A 22 -9.44 -12.44 17.93
C ALA A 22 -10.71 -12.09 18.71
N LYS A 23 -10.88 -12.65 19.91
CA LYS A 23 -12.04 -12.37 20.77
C LYS A 23 -12.08 -10.91 21.25
N ALA A 24 -10.93 -10.33 21.59
CA ALA A 24 -10.83 -8.93 21.99
C ALA A 24 -11.17 -7.99 20.82
N PHE A 25 -10.68 -8.30 19.62
CA PHE A 25 -10.97 -7.54 18.41
C PHE A 25 -12.45 -7.60 18.03
N GLU A 26 -13.05 -8.80 18.02
CA GLU A 26 -14.47 -9.01 17.81
C GLU A 26 -15.31 -8.16 18.77
N GLY A 27 -14.97 -8.19 20.07
CA GLY A 27 -15.65 -7.40 21.10
C GLY A 27 -15.56 -5.89 20.86
N ALA A 28 -14.41 -5.39 20.38
CA ALA A 28 -14.23 -3.98 20.06
C ALA A 28 -15.10 -3.52 18.87
N LEU A 29 -15.31 -4.40 17.88
CA LEU A 29 -16.08 -4.10 16.67
C LEU A 29 -17.60 -4.01 16.89
N LYS A 30 -18.14 -4.65 17.95
CA LYS A 30 -19.60 -4.68 18.26
C LYS A 30 -20.26 -3.31 18.38
N SER A 31 -19.47 -2.27 18.68
CA SER A 31 -19.97 -0.90 18.80
C SER A 31 -20.05 -0.14 17.46
N ILE A 32 -19.55 -0.72 16.37
CA ILE A 32 -19.52 -0.16 15.02
C ILE A 32 -20.37 -0.98 14.07
N ILE A 33 -20.24 -2.31 14.15
CA ILE A 33 -20.87 -3.25 13.23
C ILE A 33 -22.05 -3.91 13.95
N GLU A 34 -23.24 -3.71 13.40
CA GLU A 34 -24.49 -4.28 13.89
C GLU A 34 -24.65 -5.70 13.36
N ALA A 35 -23.89 -6.64 13.93
CA ALA A 35 -23.93 -8.07 13.59
C ALA A 35 -23.99 -8.94 14.85
N ASP A 36 -24.42 -10.19 14.70
CA ASP A 36 -24.42 -11.17 15.78
C ASP A 36 -23.00 -11.50 16.26
N ASP A 37 -22.89 -12.03 17.48
CA ASP A 37 -21.63 -12.42 18.09
C ASP A 37 -20.85 -13.43 17.22
N GLY A 38 -19.63 -13.05 16.84
CA GLY A 38 -18.76 -13.86 15.98
C GLY A 38 -18.80 -13.46 14.51
N LEU A 39 -19.69 -12.55 14.11
CA LEU A 39 -19.82 -12.07 12.73
C LEU A 39 -19.25 -10.66 12.53
N CYS A 40 -18.88 -9.92 13.57
CA CYS A 40 -18.41 -8.54 13.40
C CYS A 40 -17.08 -8.48 12.64
N THR A 41 -16.15 -9.39 12.95
CA THR A 41 -14.84 -9.47 12.30
C THR A 41 -14.97 -9.79 10.81
N GLU A 42 -15.81 -10.75 10.44
CA GLU A 42 -16.06 -11.10 9.03
C GLU A 42 -16.63 -9.91 8.25
N ASN A 43 -17.63 -9.23 8.83
CA ASN A 43 -18.21 -8.02 8.25
C ASN A 43 -17.21 -6.88 8.13
N PHE A 44 -16.31 -6.72 9.10
CA PHE A 44 -15.24 -5.73 9.05
C PHE A 44 -14.25 -6.02 7.92
N LEU A 45 -13.84 -7.28 7.75
CA LEU A 45 -12.93 -7.67 6.68
C LEU A 45 -13.55 -7.42 5.30
N THR A 46 -14.84 -7.75 5.14
CA THR A 46 -15.60 -7.44 3.92
C THR A 46 -15.65 -5.93 3.67
N LEU A 47 -15.91 -5.12 4.69
CA LEU A 47 -15.91 -3.65 4.60
C LEU A 47 -14.56 -3.11 4.12
N VAL A 48 -13.45 -3.59 4.68
CA VAL A 48 -12.09 -3.19 4.29
C VAL A 48 -11.81 -3.58 2.85
N ALA A 49 -12.14 -4.81 2.45
CA ALA A 49 -11.92 -5.31 1.10
C ALA A 49 -12.72 -4.51 0.06
N GLU A 50 -14.00 -4.26 0.31
CA GLU A 50 -14.86 -3.48 -0.59
C GLU A 50 -14.39 -2.02 -0.71
N ALA A 51 -13.98 -1.39 0.40
CA ALA A 51 -13.47 -0.03 0.37
C ALA A 51 -12.14 0.08 -0.38
N ALA A 52 -11.22 -0.87 -0.15
CA ALA A 52 -9.95 -0.93 -0.86
C ALA A 52 -10.17 -1.07 -2.37
N HIS A 53 -11.02 -2.01 -2.78
CA HIS A 53 -11.38 -2.23 -4.19
C HIS A 53 -12.07 -1.00 -4.80
N LYS A 54 -13.14 -0.49 -4.17
CA LYS A 54 -13.93 0.64 -4.69
C LYS A 54 -13.12 1.94 -4.79
N SER A 55 -12.08 2.10 -3.96
CA SER A 55 -11.23 3.31 -4.00
C SER A 55 -10.34 3.42 -5.24
N GLY A 56 -10.05 2.29 -5.92
CA GLY A 56 -9.05 2.21 -6.99
C GLY A 56 -7.64 2.66 -6.58
N VAL A 57 -7.35 2.74 -5.28
CA VAL A 57 -6.07 3.26 -4.79
C VAL A 57 -4.91 2.34 -5.13
N LEU A 58 -5.12 1.03 -5.02
CA LEU A 58 -4.08 0.03 -5.26
C LEU A 58 -3.68 0.00 -6.74
N ASP A 59 -4.63 0.16 -7.67
CA ASP A 59 -4.34 0.23 -9.10
C ASP A 59 -3.46 1.44 -9.42
N ARG A 60 -3.78 2.62 -8.87
CA ARG A 60 -2.97 3.83 -9.05
C ARG A 60 -1.57 3.69 -8.47
N LEU A 61 -1.43 3.08 -7.28
CA LEU A 61 -0.12 2.83 -6.68
C LEU A 61 0.69 1.84 -7.52
N LEU A 62 0.04 0.79 -8.03
CA LEU A 62 0.68 -0.21 -8.89
C LEU A 62 1.27 0.41 -10.17
N GLU A 63 0.55 1.34 -10.81
CA GLU A 63 1.09 2.04 -11.99
C GLU A 63 2.34 2.86 -11.67
N VAL A 64 2.44 3.43 -10.46
CA VAL A 64 3.66 4.15 -10.03
C VAL A 64 4.77 3.19 -9.63
N GLN A 65 4.46 2.03 -9.04
CA GLN A 65 5.46 0.99 -8.76
C GLN A 65 6.13 0.47 -10.03
N LYS A 66 5.38 0.42 -11.15
CA LYS A 66 5.88 0.01 -12.47
C LYS A 66 6.81 1.02 -13.15
N LEU A 67 7.02 2.20 -12.55
CA LEU A 67 8.09 3.11 -12.98
C LEU A 67 9.48 2.50 -12.78
N ASP A 68 9.60 1.51 -11.89
CA ASP A 68 10.76 0.64 -11.82
C ASP A 68 10.69 -0.43 -12.92
N ASP A 69 11.18 -0.09 -14.11
CA ASP A 69 11.11 -0.90 -15.33
C ASP A 69 12.36 -1.76 -15.59
N VAL A 70 13.45 -1.50 -14.87
CA VAL A 70 14.74 -2.20 -15.01
C VAL A 70 15.17 -2.97 -13.75
N ASP A 71 14.36 -2.95 -12.70
CA ASP A 71 14.67 -3.46 -11.35
C ASP A 71 15.90 -2.77 -10.73
N ILE A 72 16.20 -3.07 -9.47
CA ILE A 72 17.40 -2.57 -8.81
C ILE A 72 18.67 -3.04 -9.53
N GLU A 73 18.65 -4.25 -10.09
CA GLU A 73 19.75 -4.83 -10.87
C GLU A 73 20.08 -4.01 -12.11
N GLY A 74 19.12 -3.31 -12.71
CA GLY A 74 19.37 -2.36 -13.80
C GLY A 74 19.63 -0.94 -13.32
N ALA A 75 18.82 -0.43 -12.38
CA ALA A 75 18.90 0.95 -11.90
C ALA A 75 20.27 1.30 -11.28
N ILE A 76 20.94 0.31 -10.68
CA ILE A 76 22.27 0.48 -10.09
C ILE A 76 23.34 0.88 -11.12
N HIS A 77 23.24 0.42 -12.38
CA HIS A 77 24.15 0.80 -13.45
C HIS A 77 24.05 2.29 -13.78
N ALA A 78 22.81 2.77 -13.94
CA ALA A 78 22.53 4.19 -14.18
C ALA A 78 22.97 5.07 -12.99
N TYR A 79 22.87 4.56 -11.76
CA TYR A 79 23.38 5.26 -10.57
C TYR A 79 24.90 5.47 -10.63
N TYR A 80 25.68 4.46 -11.02
CA TYR A 80 27.13 4.60 -11.19
C TYR A 80 27.48 5.63 -12.29
N ASP A 81 26.71 5.66 -13.38
CA ASP A 81 26.91 6.64 -14.46
C ASP A 81 26.65 8.08 -13.99
N ILE A 82 25.55 8.32 -13.26
CA ILE A 82 25.22 9.66 -12.73
C ILE A 82 26.27 10.13 -11.72
N THR A 83 26.76 9.23 -10.87
CA THR A 83 27.78 9.55 -9.86
C THR A 83 29.19 9.62 -10.43
N ARG A 84 29.37 9.29 -11.73
CA ARG A 84 30.66 9.26 -12.44
C ARG A 84 31.68 8.34 -11.75
N GLN A 85 31.21 7.25 -11.17
CA GLN A 85 32.04 6.24 -10.52
C GLN A 85 32.17 5.02 -11.44
N GLN A 86 33.26 4.25 -11.27
CA GLN A 86 33.37 2.96 -11.93
C GLN A 86 32.27 2.02 -11.43
N CYS A 87 31.48 1.46 -12.34
CA CYS A 87 30.43 0.51 -12.00
C CYS A 87 31.02 -0.79 -11.43
N MET A 88 30.88 -0.98 -10.12
CA MET A 88 31.39 -2.18 -9.44
C MET A 88 30.58 -3.44 -9.80
N VAL A 89 29.30 -3.28 -10.12
CA VAL A 89 28.42 -4.40 -10.51
C VAL A 89 28.93 -5.08 -11.79
N CYS A 90 29.38 -4.29 -12.77
CA CYS A 90 29.95 -4.82 -14.01
C CYS A 90 31.20 -5.70 -13.81
N THR A 91 31.89 -5.57 -12.68
CA THR A 91 33.09 -6.40 -12.40
C THR A 91 32.74 -7.83 -12.00
N GLU A 92 31.48 -8.08 -11.63
CA GLU A 92 30.99 -9.38 -11.14
C GLU A 92 30.10 -10.10 -12.18
N LEU A 93 29.79 -9.46 -13.31
CA LEU A 93 28.90 -10.00 -14.33
C LEU A 93 29.61 -11.04 -15.21
N ASN A 94 28.87 -12.05 -15.64
CA ASN A 94 29.31 -12.93 -16.72
C ASN A 94 29.09 -12.27 -18.11
N GLU A 95 29.56 -12.91 -19.18
CA GLU A 95 29.48 -12.37 -20.54
C GLU A 95 28.03 -12.11 -21.00
N ASP A 96 27.09 -12.95 -20.60
CA ASP A 96 25.69 -12.81 -21.02
C ASP A 96 24.99 -11.67 -20.28
N GLN A 97 25.22 -11.55 -18.98
CA GLN A 97 24.73 -10.41 -18.18
C GLN A 97 25.35 -9.09 -18.64
N THR A 98 26.62 -9.10 -19.02
CA THR A 98 27.29 -7.91 -19.56
C THR A 98 26.57 -7.40 -20.81
N LYS A 99 26.15 -8.29 -21.71
CA LYS A 99 25.39 -7.91 -22.91
C LYS A 99 24.01 -7.33 -22.57
N ILE A 100 23.37 -7.81 -21.51
CA ILE A 100 22.06 -7.31 -21.05
C ILE A 100 22.18 -5.87 -20.53
N TYR A 101 23.21 -5.55 -19.75
CA TYR A 101 23.35 -4.24 -19.08
C TYR A 101 24.22 -3.22 -19.81
N ALA A 102 25.02 -3.63 -20.80
CA ALA A 102 25.81 -2.72 -21.63
C ALA A 102 25.02 -1.55 -22.26
N PRO A 103 23.74 -1.73 -22.70
CA PRO A 103 22.92 -0.63 -23.18
C PRO A 103 22.67 0.47 -22.13
N LEU A 104 22.62 0.13 -20.84
CA LEU A 104 22.39 1.11 -19.76
C LEU A 104 23.56 2.09 -19.63
N HIS A 105 24.80 1.59 -19.74
CA HIS A 105 26.00 2.44 -19.75
C HIS A 105 26.21 3.21 -21.06
N SER A 106 25.49 2.83 -22.11
CA SER A 106 25.49 3.56 -23.39
C SER A 106 24.39 4.62 -23.46
N ALA A 107 23.54 4.71 -22.44
CA ALA A 107 22.47 5.67 -22.35
C ALA A 107 23.00 7.12 -22.19
N SER A 108 22.15 8.10 -22.50
CA SER A 108 22.48 9.49 -22.21
C SER A 108 22.41 9.76 -20.71
N LEU A 109 23.08 10.82 -20.25
CA LEU A 109 22.98 11.24 -18.84
C LEU A 109 21.52 11.52 -18.43
N ASP A 110 20.72 12.13 -19.31
CA ASP A 110 19.30 12.41 -19.06
C ASP A 110 18.48 11.12 -18.90
N GLU A 111 18.82 10.08 -19.66
CA GLU A 111 18.20 8.76 -19.58
C GLU A 111 18.56 8.07 -18.26
N SER A 112 19.84 8.05 -17.87
CA SER A 112 20.28 7.51 -16.59
C SER A 112 19.60 8.23 -15.43
N LEU A 113 19.53 9.57 -15.47
CA LEU A 113 18.82 10.38 -14.48
C LEU A 113 17.34 10.02 -14.39
N ARG A 114 16.68 9.78 -15.53
CA ARG A 114 15.29 9.35 -15.55
C ARG A 114 15.13 8.00 -14.87
N ILE A 115 15.94 7.00 -15.23
CA ILE A 115 15.91 5.64 -14.65
C ILE A 115 16.01 5.71 -13.12
N VAL A 116 17.02 6.40 -12.59
CA VAL A 116 17.22 6.47 -11.13
C VAL A 116 16.11 7.24 -10.43
N LYS A 117 15.62 8.34 -11.03
CA LYS A 117 14.50 9.11 -10.48
C LYS A 117 13.22 8.28 -10.43
N ASP A 118 12.90 7.57 -11.51
CA ASP A 118 11.70 6.75 -11.63
C ASP A 118 11.78 5.53 -10.68
N TYR A 119 12.96 4.92 -10.54
CA TYR A 119 13.24 3.91 -9.52
C TYR A 119 12.97 4.43 -8.09
N LEU A 120 13.46 5.62 -7.73
CA LEU A 120 13.25 6.19 -6.39
C LEU A 120 11.77 6.54 -6.12
N ILE A 121 11.03 6.98 -7.14
CA ILE A 121 9.58 7.20 -7.05
C ILE A 121 8.88 5.86 -6.81
N ALA A 122 9.20 4.82 -7.58
CA ALA A 122 8.66 3.49 -7.40
C ALA A 122 8.99 2.92 -5.99
N ALA A 123 10.23 3.05 -5.53
CA ALA A 123 10.67 2.64 -4.20
C ALA A 123 9.87 3.34 -3.09
N THR A 124 9.57 4.63 -3.25
CA THR A 124 8.71 5.38 -2.30
C THR A 124 7.32 4.76 -2.21
N VAL A 125 6.73 4.35 -3.33
CA VAL A 125 5.40 3.74 -3.35
C VAL A 125 5.41 2.28 -2.88
N LYS A 126 6.51 1.55 -3.10
CA LYS A 126 6.71 0.19 -2.57
C LYS A 126 6.76 0.18 -1.03
N ASP A 127 7.21 1.28 -0.42
CA ASP A 127 7.35 1.41 1.05
C ASP A 127 6.25 2.31 1.69
N CYS A 128 5.21 2.69 0.93
CA CYS A 128 4.16 3.55 1.46
C CYS A 128 3.10 2.77 2.26
N SER A 129 2.44 3.45 3.19
CA SER A 129 1.29 2.91 3.94
C SER A 129 0.00 3.63 3.58
N LEU A 130 -1.09 2.86 3.49
CA LEU A 130 -2.44 3.37 3.30
C LEU A 130 -3.21 3.35 4.62
N MET A 131 -3.95 4.43 4.88
CA MET A 131 -4.95 4.46 5.94
C MET A 131 -6.34 4.58 5.32
N ILE A 132 -7.24 3.67 5.70
CA ILE A 132 -8.65 3.70 5.35
C ILE A 132 -9.45 4.04 6.61
N CYS A 133 -10.11 5.19 6.60
CA CYS A 133 -10.94 5.63 7.72
C CYS A 133 -12.41 5.36 7.40
N PHE A 134 -13.13 4.76 8.36
CA PHE A 134 -14.55 4.46 8.23
C PHE A 134 -15.39 5.28 9.20
N ARG A 135 -16.59 5.65 8.78
CA ARG A 135 -17.61 6.26 9.63
C ARG A 135 -18.98 5.68 9.26
N PRO A 136 -19.75 5.12 10.21
CA PRO A 136 -21.14 4.73 9.97
C PRO A 136 -21.97 5.93 9.50
N SER A 137 -22.69 5.78 8.39
CA SER A 137 -23.57 6.83 7.87
C SER A 137 -24.89 6.85 8.67
N LYS A 138 -25.36 8.04 9.07
CA LYS A 138 -26.63 8.17 9.79
C LYS A 138 -27.81 8.04 8.80
N LYS A 139 -28.86 7.33 9.22
CA LYS A 139 -30.11 7.19 8.45
C LYS A 139 -30.70 8.58 8.20
N GLY A 140 -30.70 9.05 6.95
CA GLY A 140 -31.19 10.38 6.56
C GLY A 140 -30.12 11.41 6.20
N ASP A 141 -28.82 11.09 6.32
CA ASP A 141 -27.73 11.95 5.82
C ASP A 141 -27.63 11.81 4.28
N SER A 142 -28.53 12.48 3.56
CA SER A 142 -28.59 12.51 2.10
C SER A 142 -27.61 13.54 1.50
N GLY A 143 -26.32 13.47 1.83
CA GLY A 143 -25.44 14.60 1.47
C GLY A 143 -23.96 14.46 1.70
N SER A 144 -23.31 13.39 1.25
CA SER A 144 -21.85 13.46 1.08
C SER A 144 -21.41 12.91 -0.27
N LEU A 145 -20.54 13.69 -0.94
CA LEU A 145 -19.74 13.29 -2.10
C LEU A 145 -18.65 12.25 -1.75
N SER A 146 -18.64 11.74 -0.51
CA SER A 146 -17.65 10.75 -0.08
C SER A 146 -17.98 9.36 -0.59
N ASN A 147 -16.94 8.59 -0.88
CA ASN A 147 -17.06 7.18 -1.17
C ASN A 147 -17.71 6.47 0.02
N ASN A 148 -18.59 5.53 -0.27
CA ASN A 148 -19.28 4.73 0.73
C ASN A 148 -19.26 3.25 0.36
N VAL A 149 -19.46 2.39 1.35
CA VAL A 149 -19.68 0.96 1.21
C VAL A 149 -20.98 0.62 1.92
N TYR A 150 -21.79 -0.24 1.31
CA TYR A 150 -23.02 -0.75 1.91
C TYR A 150 -22.85 -2.24 2.18
N LEU A 151 -22.88 -2.63 3.44
CA LEU A 151 -22.79 -4.03 3.85
C LEU A 151 -24.18 -4.65 3.86
N GLU A 152 -24.43 -5.57 2.93
CA GLU A 152 -25.73 -6.24 2.80
C GLU A 152 -26.10 -7.11 4.01
N SER A 153 -25.10 -7.68 4.67
CA SER A 153 -25.23 -8.55 5.85
C SER A 153 -25.78 -7.82 7.08
N THR A 154 -25.31 -6.59 7.33
CA THR A 154 -25.73 -5.78 8.48
C THR A 154 -26.71 -4.68 8.12
N LYS A 155 -26.97 -4.47 6.82
CA LYS A 155 -27.77 -3.36 6.29
C LYS A 155 -27.26 -1.98 6.72
N GLN A 156 -25.94 -1.87 6.97
CA GLN A 156 -25.28 -0.63 7.34
C GLN A 156 -24.52 -0.02 6.16
N THR A 157 -24.51 1.31 6.10
CA THR A 157 -23.66 2.08 5.18
C THR A 157 -22.52 2.72 5.94
N PHE A 158 -21.33 2.68 5.36
CA PHE A 158 -20.12 3.31 5.90
C PHE A 158 -19.54 4.28 4.87
N ASP A 159 -19.39 5.54 5.25
CA ASP A 159 -18.55 6.47 4.51
C ASP A 159 -17.09 6.10 4.76
N PHE A 160 -16.25 6.24 3.73
CA PHE A 160 -14.82 6.01 3.88
C PHE A 160 -13.95 7.04 3.16
N LYS A 161 -12.74 7.21 3.69
CA LYS A 161 -11.65 7.98 3.07
C LYS A 161 -10.39 7.15 3.05
N VAL A 162 -9.60 7.34 2.00
CA VAL A 162 -8.29 6.69 1.84
C VAL A 162 -7.24 7.78 1.71
N GLY A 163 -6.11 7.64 2.39
CA GLY A 163 -4.94 8.50 2.17
C GLY A 163 -3.66 7.89 2.73
N SER A 164 -2.55 8.63 2.63
CA SER A 164 -1.26 8.22 3.17
C SER A 164 -1.26 8.30 4.69
N ALA A 165 -0.72 7.28 5.37
CA ALA A 165 -0.62 7.25 6.83
C ALA A 165 0.23 8.40 7.43
N LEU A 166 1.05 9.09 6.62
CA LEU A 166 1.89 10.21 7.07
C LEU A 166 1.16 11.57 7.12
N HIS A 167 -0.04 11.68 6.52
CA HIS A 167 -0.74 12.97 6.33
C HIS A 167 -2.12 13.04 7.00
N PHE A 168 -2.32 12.31 8.11
CA PHE A 168 -3.52 12.40 8.92
C PHE A 168 -3.25 12.84 10.36
#